data_AF-A0A812H8Z5-F1
#
_entry.id   AF-A0A812H8Z5-F1
#
_cell.length_a   1.000
_cell.length_b   1.000
_cell.length_c   1.000
_cell.angle_alpha   90.00
_cell.angle_beta   90.00
_cell.angle_gamma   90.00
#
_symmetry.space_group_name_H-M   'P 1'
#
loop_
_entity.id
_entity.type
_entity.pdbx_description
1 polymer ?
#
loop_
_entity_poly.entity_id
_entity_poly.type
_entity_poly.pdbx_seq_one_letter_code
_entity_poly.pdbx_strand_id
1 'polypeptide(L)'
;MAKALKIESGRYLNMDQVVTFELSHDSIKITSTVESFAHVYIGIDGKTEYADCFVSVQDFHRIKRELCDYMGIDEPTLLID
;
A
#
# COMPACT_ATOMS: atom_id res chain seq x y z
N MET A 1 -5.64 -12.32 -15.25
CA MET A 1 -5.57 -10.89 -15.67
C MET A 1 -4.84 -10.17 -14.57
N ALA A 2 -3.79 -9.41 -14.90
CA ALA A 2 -3.07 -8.64 -13.90
C ALA A 2 -3.99 -7.60 -13.25
N LYS A 3 -4.02 -7.53 -11.91
CA LYS A 3 -4.85 -6.57 -11.18
C LYS A 3 -4.01 -5.33 -10.83
N ALA A 4 -4.41 -4.18 -11.35
CA ALA A 4 -3.76 -2.91 -11.03
C ALA A 4 -4.50 -2.21 -9.86
N LEU A 5 -3.76 -1.89 -8.80
CA LEU A 5 -4.24 -1.11 -7.67
C LEU A 5 -3.94 0.37 -7.90
N LYS A 6 -4.97 1.22 -7.87
CA LYS A 6 -4.77 2.68 -7.92
C LYS A 6 -4.26 3.18 -6.58
N ILE A 7 -3.11 3.84 -6.56
CA ILE A 7 -2.58 4.52 -5.37
C ILE A 7 -3.07 5.98 -5.38
N GLU A 8 -2.75 6.70 -6.45
CA GLU A 8 -3.19 8.07 -6.70
C GLU A 8 -3.38 8.29 -8.20
N SER A 9 -3.84 9.47 -8.61
CA SER A 9 -4.01 9.78 -10.03
C SER A 9 -2.66 9.73 -10.76
N GLY A 10 -2.53 8.81 -11.72
CA GLY A 10 -1.30 8.62 -12.50
C GLY A 10 -0.30 7.63 -11.89
N ARG A 11 -0.56 7.06 -10.71
CA ARG A 11 0.30 6.06 -10.06
C ARG A 11 -0.49 4.80 -9.70
N TYR A 12 -0.07 3.69 -10.30
CA TYR A 12 -0.72 2.39 -10.16
C TYR A 12 0.31 1.33 -9.79
N LEU A 13 -0.11 0.36 -8.98
CA LEU A 13 0.69 -0.78 -8.55
C LEU A 13 0.16 -2.05 -9.21
N ASN A 14 1.05 -2.83 -9.82
CA ASN A 14 0.71 -4.16 -10.31
C ASN A 14 0.68 -5.15 -9.13
N MET A 15 -0.50 -5.61 -8.75
CA MET A 15 -0.65 -6.48 -7.57
C MET A 15 -0.09 -7.89 -7.77
N ASP A 16 0.07 -8.34 -9.02
CA ASP A 16 0.75 -9.61 -9.32
C ASP A 16 2.23 -9.59 -8.95
N GLN A 17 2.81 -8.40 -8.72
CA GLN A 17 4.21 -8.20 -8.37
C GLN A 17 4.42 -7.80 -6.92
N VAL A 18 3.38 -7.80 -6.08
CA VAL A 18 3.50 -7.57 -4.64
C VAL A 18 3.95 -8.85 -3.97
N VAL A 19 5.10 -8.80 -3.28
CA VAL A 19 5.67 -9.95 -2.55
C VAL A 19 5.23 -9.91 -1.10
N THR A 20 5.43 -8.75 -0.45
CA THR A 20 5.07 -8.52 0.95
C THR A 20 4.56 -7.10 1.11
N PHE A 21 3.78 -6.86 2.16
CA PHE A 21 3.41 -5.53 2.59
C PHE A 21 3.37 -5.46 4.12
N GLU A 22 3.67 -4.29 4.66
CA GLU A 22 3.65 -3.96 6.09
C GLU A 22 2.60 -2.86 6.30
N LEU A 23 1.74 -3.04 7.30
CA LEU A 23 0.67 -2.10 7.64
C LEU A 23 0.97 -1.44 8.99
N SER A 24 1.08 -0.11 8.96
CA SER A 24 1.23 0.74 10.15
C SER A 24 0.01 1.65 10.31
N HIS A 25 -0.03 2.41 11.40
CA HIS A 25 -1.16 3.30 11.71
C HIS A 25 -1.40 4.40 10.68
N ASP A 26 -0.34 4.85 10.01
CA ASP A 26 -0.34 5.99 9.10
C ASP A 26 0.34 5.71 7.75
N SER A 27 0.83 4.49 7.55
CA SER A 27 1.63 4.14 6.39
C SER A 27 1.46 2.68 5.96
N ILE A 28 1.71 2.42 4.68
CA ILE A 28 1.77 1.09 4.06
C ILE A 28 3.10 1.00 3.34
N LYS A 29 3.88 -0.03 3.63
CA LYS A 29 5.08 -0.36 2.89
C LYS A 29 4.82 -1.58 2.04
N ILE A 30 5.10 -1.49 0.74
CA ILE A 30 4.87 -2.56 -0.22
C ILE A 30 6.23 -2.94 -0.80
N THR A 31 6.55 -4.23 -0.80
CA THR A 31 7.76 -4.78 -1.43
C THR A 31 7.37 -5.48 -2.73
N SER A 32 8.02 -5.10 -3.83
CA SER A 32 7.75 -5.67 -5.15
C SER A 32 8.92 -6.51 -5.68
N THR A 33 8.63 -7.46 -6.57
CA THR A 33 9.64 -8.25 -7.29
C THR A 33 10.43 -7.47 -8.34
N VAL A 34 10.02 -6.22 -8.64
CA VAL A 34 10.66 -5.41 -9.69
C VAL A 34 11.91 -4.73 -9.14
N GLU A 35 13.08 -5.11 -9.66
CA GLU A 35 14.41 -4.69 -9.18
C GLU A 35 14.62 -3.16 -9.09
N SER A 36 13.86 -2.35 -9.85
CA SER A 36 14.00 -0.89 -9.86
C SER A 36 13.22 -0.16 -8.75
N PHE A 37 12.24 -0.81 -8.11
CA PHE A 37 11.45 -0.25 -7.01
C PHE A 37 11.25 -1.31 -5.94
N ALA A 38 12.31 -1.56 -5.17
CA ALA A 38 12.29 -2.56 -4.11
C ALA A 38 11.14 -2.33 -3.11
N HIS A 39 10.83 -1.05 -2.82
CA HIS A 39 9.75 -0.67 -1.92
C HIS A 39 8.94 0.53 -2.44
N VAL A 40 7.64 0.53 -2.16
CA VAL A 40 6.75 1.69 -2.28
C VAL A 40 6.18 1.97 -0.89
N TYR A 41 6.41 3.18 -0.40
CA TYR A 41 5.91 3.67 0.88
C TYR A 41 4.78 4.67 0.68
N ILE A 42 3.59 4.32 1.16
CA ILE A 42 2.37 5.10 1.02
C ILE A 42 2.03 5.66 2.40
N GLY A 43 2.03 6.99 2.54
CA GLY A 43 1.70 7.68 3.78
C GLY A 43 0.34 8.35 3.75
N ILE A 44 -0.26 8.56 4.91
CA ILE A 44 -1.41 9.45 5.06
C ILE A 44 -0.90 10.90 5.09
N ASP A 45 -1.49 11.75 4.25
CA ASP A 45 -1.19 13.18 4.20
C ASP A 45 -1.39 13.85 5.58
N GLY A 46 -0.37 14.59 6.03
CA GLY A 46 -0.34 15.27 7.33
C GLY A 46 -0.17 14.36 8.56
N LYS A 47 0.05 13.05 8.41
CA LYS A 47 0.30 12.12 9.54
C LYS A 47 1.70 11.52 9.55
N THR A 48 2.26 11.27 8.37
CA THR A 48 3.60 10.69 8.24
C THR A 48 4.58 11.73 7.72
N GLU A 49 5.83 11.71 8.20
CA GLU A 49 6.87 12.66 7.79
C GLU A 49 7.60 12.25 6.50
N TYR A 50 7.58 10.95 6.18
CA TYR A 50 8.29 10.39 5.04
C TYR A 50 7.45 9.35 4.32
N ALA A 51 7.18 9.55 3.03
CA ALA A 51 6.55 8.59 2.14
C ALA A 51 6.93 8.86 0.68
N ASP A 52 6.87 7.83 -0.17
CA ASP A 52 7.03 8.00 -1.61
C ASP A 52 5.80 8.66 -2.25
N CYS A 53 4.64 8.52 -1.62
CA CYS A 53 3.40 9.22 -1.97
C CYS A 53 2.53 9.44 -0.73
N PHE A 54 1.79 10.54 -0.74
CA PHE A 54 0.84 10.90 0.30
C PHE A 54 -0.58 10.79 -0.25
N VAL A 55 -1.45 10.10 0.49
CA VAL A 55 -2.85 9.90 0.12
C VAL A 55 -3.79 10.37 1.21
N SER A 56 -5.06 10.59 0.85
CA SER A 56 -6.11 10.87 1.83
C SER A 56 -6.33 9.67 2.76
N VAL A 57 -6.85 9.91 3.98
CA VAL A 57 -7.24 8.83 4.91
C VAL A 57 -8.21 7.85 4.25
N GLN A 58 -9.11 8.33 3.39
CA GLN A 58 -10.09 7.49 2.70
C GLN A 58 -9.42 6.58 1.68
N ASP A 59 -8.50 7.11 0.87
CA ASP A 59 -7.71 6.33 -0.09
C ASP A 59 -6.80 5.33 0.61
N PHE A 60 -6.21 5.71 1.74
CA PHE A 60 -5.40 4.82 2.56
C PHE A 60 -6.19 3.58 2.98
N HIS A 61 -7.37 3.76 3.59
CA HIS A 61 -8.21 2.64 3.99
C HIS A 61 -8.71 1.81 2.80
N ARG A 62 -8.95 2.44 1.64
CA ARG A 62 -9.30 1.73 0.42
C ARG A 62 -8.15 0.84 -0.07
N ILE A 63 -6.94 1.40 -0.17
CA ILE A 63 -5.73 0.70 -0.60
C ILE A 63 -5.46 -0.49 0.34
N LYS A 64 -5.54 -0.26 1.65
CA LYS A 64 -5.40 -1.31 2.67
C LYS A 64 -6.36 -2.47 2.45
N ARG A 65 -7.66 -2.19 2.29
CA ARG A 65 -8.67 -3.23 2.04
C ARG A 65 -8.41 -3.98 0.74
N GLU A 66 -8.14 -3.27 -0.35
CA GLU A 66 -7.91 -3.91 -1.65
C GLU A 66 -6.67 -4.82 -1.65
N LEU A 67 -5.63 -4.47 -0.89
CA LEU A 67 -4.44 -5.32 -0.69
C LEU A 67 -4.78 -6.58 0.11
N CYS A 68 -5.47 -6.44 1.24
CA CYS A 68 -5.90 -7.58 2.07
C CYS A 68 -6.83 -8.53 1.28
N ASP A 69 -7.84 -7.97 0.61
CA ASP A 69 -8.78 -8.70 -0.25
C ASP A 69 -8.06 -9.45 -1.36
N TYR A 70 -7.05 -8.83 -1.97
CA TYR A 70 -6.26 -9.47 -3.03
C TYR A 70 -5.44 -10.65 -2.53
N MET A 71 -4.87 -10.52 -1.34
CA MET A 71 -4.04 -11.56 -0.71
C MET A 71 -4.88 -12.63 0.00
N GLY A 72 -6.20 -12.46 0.05
CA GLY A 72 -7.12 -13.40 0.69
C GLY A 72 -6.97 -13.45 2.21
N ILE A 73 -6.57 -12.34 2.84
CA ILE A 73 -6.41 -12.23 4.29
C ILE A 73 -7.38 -11.21 4.87
N ASP A 74 -7.77 -11.42 6.13
CA ASP A 74 -8.51 -10.42 6.88
C ASP A 74 -7.61 -9.23 7.26
N GLU A 75 -8.21 -8.05 7.38
CA GLU A 75 -7.48 -6.86 7.80
C GLU A 75 -6.93 -7.05 9.23
N PRO A 76 -5.61 -6.90 9.45
CA PRO A 76 -5.03 -7.09 10.77
C PRO A 76 -5.58 -6.07 11.77
N THR A 77 -5.99 -6.55 12.94
CA THR A 77 -6.43 -5.70 14.06
C THR A 77 -5.25 -5.12 14.84
N LEU A 78 -4.09 -5.76 14.78
CA LEU A 78 -2.82 -5.28 15.33
C LEU A 78 -1.96 -4.75 14.17
N LEU A 79 -1.58 -3.49 14.27
CA LEU A 79 -0.69 -2.83 13.32
C LEU A 79 0.70 -2.69 13.93
N ILE A 80 1.69 -2.53 13.07
CA ILE A 80 3.06 -2.29 13.49
C ILE A 80 3.17 -0.80 13.85
N ASP A 81 3.80 -0.48 14.98
CA ASP A 81 4.12 0.90 15.40
C ASP A 81 5.19 1.53 14.50
#